data_AF-A0A388K9Y9-F1
#
_entry.id   AF-A0A388K9Y9-F1
#
_cell.length_a   1.000
_cell.length_b   1.000
_cell.length_c   1.000
_cell.angle_alpha   90.00
_cell.angle_beta   90.00
_cell.angle_gamma   90.00
#
_symmetry.space_group_name_H-M   'P 1'
#
loop_
_entity.id
_entity.type
_entity.pdbx_description
1 polymer ?
#
loop_
_entity_poly.entity_id
_entity_poly.type
_entity_poly.pdbx_seq_one_letter_code
_entity_poly.pdbx_strand_id
1 'polypeptide(L)'
;MSFNMIYPDGWSVSIGQATGRGFADIAKDSAGIYESHYYFSGQTGTARIERKIGGPQVGSFEFTDDFLTFVWSECNNAPNLNIKTVVRVEGAKAVMALDSQDTKFQLIFNLQWRQCPQN
;
A
#
# COMPACT_ATOMS: atom_id res chain seq x y z
N MET A 1 2.09 -3.92 -9.05
CA MET A 1 2.42 -2.81 -9.96
C MET A 1 3.91 -2.55 -9.89
N SER A 2 4.54 -2.13 -10.98
CA SER A 2 5.97 -1.79 -11.02
C SER A 2 6.14 -0.48 -11.77
N PHE A 3 6.94 0.44 -11.23
CA PHE A 3 7.10 1.80 -11.74
C PHE A 3 8.58 2.11 -11.93
N ASN A 4 8.95 2.53 -13.14
CA ASN A 4 10.25 3.13 -13.39
C ASN A 4 10.24 4.56 -12.85
N MET A 5 11.22 4.89 -12.00
CA MET A 5 11.29 6.17 -11.30
C MET A 5 12.38 7.02 -11.95
N ILE A 6 12.07 8.26 -12.31
CA ILE A 6 13.06 9.22 -12.82
C ILE A 6 12.93 10.49 -11.98
N TYR A 7 13.99 10.83 -11.26
CA TYR A 7 14.07 12.02 -10.40
C TYR A 7 15.52 12.50 -10.31
N PRO A 8 15.78 13.76 -9.92
CA PRO A 8 17.13 14.32 -9.90
C PRO A 8 18.08 13.57 -8.95
N ASP A 9 19.36 13.57 -9.31
CA ASP A 9 20.43 13.06 -8.45
C ASP A 9 20.46 13.79 -7.10
N GLY A 10 21.02 13.11 -6.09
CA GLY A 10 21.07 13.61 -4.72
C GLY A 10 19.76 13.46 -3.93
N TRP A 11 18.77 12.76 -4.48
CA TRP A 11 17.51 12.44 -3.79
C TRP A 11 17.32 10.94 -3.59
N SER A 12 16.62 10.60 -2.50
CA SER A 12 16.16 9.26 -2.18
C SER A 12 14.67 9.35 -1.84
N VAL A 13 13.91 8.37 -2.33
CA VAL A 13 12.45 8.33 -2.24
C VAL A 13 11.98 7.11 -1.45
N SER A 14 10.87 7.28 -0.75
CA SER A 14 10.14 6.22 -0.06
C SER A 14 8.64 6.49 -0.16
N ILE A 15 7.81 5.54 0.26
CA ILE A 15 6.36 5.76 0.41
C ILE A 15 6.08 6.03 1.89
N GLY A 16 5.50 7.20 2.17
CA GLY A 16 5.09 7.60 3.52
C GLY A 16 3.71 7.05 3.89
N GLN A 17 2.76 7.16 2.96
CA GLN A 17 1.37 6.74 3.18
C GLN A 17 0.79 6.02 1.97
N ALA A 18 -0.18 5.14 2.23
CA ALA A 18 -1.07 4.64 1.20
C ALA A 18 -2.53 4.85 1.58
N THR A 19 -3.34 5.29 0.62
CA THR A 19 -4.79 5.31 0.71
C THR A 19 -5.37 4.23 -0.19
N GLY A 20 -6.18 3.35 0.38
CA GLY A 20 -6.92 2.33 -0.35
C GLY A 20 -8.40 2.39 -0.04
N ARG A 21 -9.22 2.13 -1.05
CA ARG A 21 -10.68 2.05 -0.90
C ARG A 21 -11.26 0.82 -1.54
N GLY A 22 -12.48 0.49 -1.16
CA GLY A 22 -13.17 -0.66 -1.70
C GLY A 22 -14.54 -0.87 -1.09
N PHE A 23 -15.02 -2.10 -1.18
CA PHE A 23 -16.26 -2.57 -0.58
C PHE A 23 -16.01 -3.84 0.22
N ALA A 24 -16.71 -3.97 1.34
CA ALA A 24 -16.69 -5.13 2.21
C ALA A 24 -18.11 -5.55 2.56
N ASP A 25 -18.41 -6.84 2.44
CA ASP A 25 -19.58 -7.52 3.02
C ASP A 25 -19.05 -8.69 3.84
N ILE A 26 -18.95 -8.49 5.15
CA ILE A 26 -18.30 -9.39 6.10
C ILE A 26 -19.34 -9.77 7.14
N ALA A 27 -19.63 -11.07 7.27
CA ALA A 27 -20.53 -11.56 8.30
C ALA A 27 -19.86 -11.55 9.69
N LYS A 28 -20.67 -11.73 10.74
CA LYS A 28 -20.17 -11.96 12.09
C LYS A 28 -19.14 -13.10 12.11
N ASP A 29 -18.12 -12.97 12.97
CA ASP A 29 -17.03 -13.95 13.15
C ASP A 29 -16.19 -14.20 11.87
N SER A 30 -16.26 -13.27 10.91
CA SER A 30 -15.43 -13.24 9.71
C SER A 30 -14.64 -11.91 9.65
N ALA A 31 -13.60 -11.86 8.82
CA ALA A 31 -12.79 -10.67 8.64
C ALA A 31 -12.34 -10.51 7.19
N GLY A 32 -12.14 -9.26 6.77
CA GLY A 32 -11.43 -8.92 5.56
C GLY A 32 -10.11 -8.26 5.90
N ILE A 33 -9.08 -8.51 5.10
CA ILE A 33 -7.74 -7.99 5.32
C ILE A 33 -7.26 -7.32 4.05
N TYR A 34 -6.81 -6.08 4.21
CA TYR A 34 -6.26 -5.22 3.18
C TYR A 34 -4.80 -4.88 3.51
N GLU A 35 -3.90 -5.03 2.56
CA GLU A 35 -2.48 -4.72 2.77
C GLU A 35 -1.89 -3.96 1.59
N SER A 36 -0.93 -3.11 1.90
CA SER A 36 -0.05 -2.49 0.92
C SER A 36 1.40 -2.74 1.29
N HIS A 37 2.16 -3.19 0.31
CA HIS A 37 3.57 -3.51 0.42
C HIS A 37 4.34 -2.75 -0.65
N TYR A 38 5.54 -2.30 -0.35
CA TYR A 38 6.44 -1.78 -1.37
C TYR A 38 7.91 -2.14 -1.12
N TYR A 39 8.65 -2.19 -2.22
CA TYR A 39 10.10 -2.43 -2.24
C TYR A 39 10.73 -1.87 -3.53
N PHE A 40 12.03 -1.66 -3.50
CA PHE A 40 12.82 -1.24 -4.66
C PHE A 40 13.56 -2.43 -5.26
N SER A 41 13.58 -2.53 -6.59
CA SER A 41 14.20 -3.66 -7.29
C SER A 41 15.71 -3.73 -7.02
N GLY A 42 16.23 -4.91 -6.73
CA GLY A 42 17.64 -5.12 -6.41
C GLY A 42 18.04 -4.73 -4.99
N GLN A 43 17.15 -4.06 -4.23
CA GLN A 43 17.38 -3.71 -2.83
C GLN A 43 16.76 -4.74 -1.87
N THR A 44 17.31 -4.83 -0.67
CA THR A 44 16.74 -5.63 0.40
C THR A 44 15.65 -4.86 1.15
N GLY A 45 14.75 -5.60 1.78
CA GLY A 45 13.68 -5.05 2.60
C GLY A 45 12.35 -4.86 1.85
N THR A 46 11.28 -4.85 2.63
CA THR A 46 9.92 -4.58 2.15
C THR A 46 9.19 -3.90 3.28
N ALA A 47 8.60 -2.75 2.99
CA ALA A 47 7.73 -2.05 3.93
C ALA A 47 6.29 -2.50 3.69
N ARG A 48 5.53 -2.63 4.78
CA ARG A 48 4.17 -3.17 4.76
C ARG A 48 3.29 -2.46 5.77
N ILE A 49 2.02 -2.30 5.39
CA ILE A 49 0.90 -1.94 6.25
C ILE A 49 -0.22 -2.95 6.05
N GLU A 50 -1.01 -3.16 7.10
CA GLU A 50 -2.14 -4.08 7.12
C GLU A 50 -3.32 -3.46 7.86
N ARG A 51 -4.51 -3.60 7.27
CA ARG A 51 -5.79 -3.30 7.90
C ARG A 51 -6.64 -4.55 7.95
N LYS A 52 -7.12 -4.86 9.15
CA LYS A 52 -8.11 -5.91 9.38
C LYS A 52 -9.46 -5.25 9.67
N ILE A 53 -10.48 -5.65 8.92
CA ILE A 53 -11.86 -5.21 9.06
C ILE A 53 -12.66 -6.39 9.60
N GLY A 54 -13.19 -6.28 10.81
CA GLY A 54 -14.02 -7.31 11.43
C GLY A 54 -15.50 -7.14 11.08
N GLY A 55 -16.22 -8.24 10.89
CA GLY A 55 -17.67 -8.20 10.72
C GLY A 55 -18.46 -8.14 12.05
N PRO A 56 -19.78 -7.93 11.99
CA PRO A 56 -20.58 -7.73 10.79
C PRO A 56 -20.39 -6.32 10.20
N GLN A 57 -20.08 -6.24 8.91
CA GLN A 57 -19.90 -4.97 8.21
C GLN A 57 -20.30 -5.11 6.75
N VAL A 58 -21.12 -4.17 6.27
CA VAL A 58 -21.48 -4.05 4.85
C VAL A 58 -21.29 -2.59 4.44
N GLY A 59 -20.50 -2.34 3.40
CA GLY A 59 -20.35 -1.00 2.85
C GLY A 59 -18.99 -0.73 2.25
N SER A 60 -18.85 0.49 1.75
CA SER A 60 -17.58 0.99 1.25
C SER A 60 -16.65 1.38 2.38
N PHE A 61 -15.35 1.23 2.17
CA PHE A 61 -14.31 1.67 3.08
C PHE A 61 -13.27 2.50 2.32
N GLU A 62 -12.62 3.40 3.03
CA GLU A 62 -11.44 4.13 2.58
C GLU A 62 -10.53 4.31 3.80
N PHE A 63 -9.28 3.88 3.69
CA PHE A 63 -8.28 4.00 4.74
C PHE A 63 -7.04 4.66 4.19
N THR A 64 -6.51 5.63 4.93
CA THR A 64 -5.20 6.24 4.72
C THR A 64 -4.30 5.83 5.88
N ASP A 65 -3.22 5.15 5.54
CA ASP A 65 -2.33 4.52 6.51
C ASP A 65 -0.90 4.97 6.33
N ASP A 66 -0.25 5.30 7.45
CA ASP A 66 1.17 5.58 7.51
C ASP A 66 1.99 4.30 7.58
N PHE A 67 3.04 4.22 6.77
CA PHE A 67 4.05 3.19 6.95
C PHE A 67 4.88 3.49 8.20
N LEU A 68 5.03 2.50 9.08
CA LEU A 68 5.86 2.63 10.28
C LEU A 68 7.34 2.30 10.01
N THR A 69 7.60 1.60 8.92
CA THR A 69 8.95 1.25 8.45
C THR A 69 9.12 1.73 7.01
N PHE A 70 10.33 2.21 6.72
CA PHE A 70 10.62 2.83 5.43
C PHE A 70 11.75 2.10 4.73
N VAL A 71 11.50 1.66 3.50
CA VAL A 71 12.56 1.30 2.55
C VAL A 71 12.81 2.54 1.71
N TRP A 72 14.04 3.03 1.73
CA TRP A 72 14.46 4.16 0.93
C TRP A 72 15.15 3.67 -0.34
N SER A 73 14.90 4.31 -1.47
CA SER A 73 15.66 4.04 -2.69
C SER A 73 17.15 4.33 -2.46
N GLU A 74 18.01 3.61 -3.16
CA GLU A 74 19.42 3.97 -3.28
C GLU A 74 19.57 5.39 -3.86
N CYS A 75 20.68 6.02 -3.51
CA CYS A 75 21.04 7.34 -4.01
C CYS A 75 21.63 7.24 -5.42
N ASN A 76 21.26 8.17 -6.31
CA ASN A 76 21.76 8.28 -7.69
C ASN A 76 21.52 7.03 -8.57
N ASN A 77 20.68 6.12 -8.10
CA ASN A 77 20.17 4.98 -8.82
C ASN A 77 18.68 4.91 -8.52
N ALA A 78 17.84 5.01 -9.54
CA ALA A 78 16.39 4.97 -9.37
C ALA A 78 15.87 3.59 -9.80
N PRO A 79 15.97 2.55 -8.95
CA PRO A 79 15.43 1.24 -9.27
C PRO A 79 13.91 1.29 -9.39
N ASN A 80 13.35 0.31 -10.10
CA ASN A 80 11.90 0.19 -10.19
C ASN A 80 11.28 0.06 -8.79
N LEU A 81 10.34 0.94 -8.49
CA LEU A 81 9.47 0.88 -7.32
C LEU A 81 8.37 -0.16 -7.58
N ASN A 82 8.31 -1.18 -6.73
CA ASN A 82 7.28 -2.20 -6.82
C ASN A 82 6.30 -2.02 -5.67
N ILE A 83 5.01 -2.03 -6.01
CA ILE A 83 3.91 -1.92 -5.06
C ILE A 83 2.99 -3.13 -5.23
N LYS A 84 2.70 -3.81 -4.12
CA LYS A 84 1.78 -4.94 -4.07
C LYS A 84 0.65 -4.64 -3.09
N THR A 85 -0.57 -4.72 -3.61
CA THR A 85 -1.79 -4.63 -2.79
C THR A 85 -2.34 -6.04 -2.63
N VAL A 86 -2.71 -6.42 -1.40
CA VAL A 86 -3.29 -7.73 -1.09
C VAL A 86 -4.67 -7.53 -0.48
N VAL A 87 -5.64 -8.31 -0.96
CA VAL A 87 -6.94 -8.45 -0.32
C VAL A 87 -7.20 -9.91 -0.07
N ARG A 88 -7.56 -10.25 1.17
CA ARG A 88 -8.01 -11.59 1.55
C ARG A 88 -9.19 -11.51 2.50
N VAL A 89 -9.90 -12.61 2.62
CA VAL A 89 -11.00 -12.79 3.56
C VAL A 89 -10.76 -14.03 4.39
N GLU A 90 -11.24 -14.02 5.63
CA GLU A 90 -11.14 -15.10 6.60
C GLU A 90 -12.50 -15.32 7.27
N GLY A 91 -12.80 -16.55 7.68
CA GLY A 91 -14.05 -16.92 8.35
C GLY A 91 -15.09 -17.55 7.44
N ALA A 92 -16.33 -17.59 7.91
CA ALA A 92 -17.40 -18.36 7.29
C ALA A 92 -18.03 -17.67 6.07
N LYS A 93 -18.18 -16.34 6.11
CA LYS A 93 -18.79 -15.58 5.02
C LYS A 93 -18.24 -14.15 4.97
N ALA A 94 -17.45 -13.86 3.95
CA ALA A 94 -16.95 -12.53 3.69
C ALA A 94 -16.61 -12.34 2.20
N VAL A 95 -16.88 -11.15 1.69
CA VAL A 95 -16.48 -10.68 0.36
C VAL A 95 -15.83 -9.32 0.52
N MET A 96 -14.70 -9.12 -0.16
CA MET A 96 -13.99 -7.85 -0.19
C MET A 96 -13.45 -7.60 -1.59
N ALA A 97 -13.61 -6.37 -2.06
CA ALA A 97 -13.11 -5.93 -3.35
C ALA A 97 -12.44 -4.56 -3.23
N LEU A 98 -11.40 -4.32 -4.04
CA LEU A 98 -10.74 -3.01 -4.19
C LEU A 98 -11.50 -2.08 -5.14
N ASP A 99 -12.77 -2.33 -5.35
CA ASP A 99 -13.66 -1.45 -6.08
C ASP A 99 -14.73 -0.96 -5.12
N SER A 100 -14.97 0.35 -5.11
CA SER A 100 -16.04 0.94 -4.33
C SER A 100 -17.38 0.78 -5.07
N GLN A 101 -18.50 1.00 -4.38
CA GLN A 101 -19.82 0.91 -5.01
C GLN A 101 -20.02 1.90 -6.17
N ASP A 102 -19.18 2.94 -6.25
CA ASP A 102 -19.15 3.91 -7.36
C ASP A 102 -18.37 3.40 -8.59
N THR A 103 -17.90 2.13 -8.59
CA THR A 103 -17.15 1.47 -9.67
C THR A 103 -15.82 2.11 -10.03
N LYS A 104 -15.26 2.90 -9.11
CA LYS A 104 -13.99 3.57 -9.30
C LYS A 104 -12.93 2.96 -8.39
N PHE A 105 -12.02 2.21 -9.01
CA PHE A 105 -10.77 1.79 -8.40
C PHE A 105 -9.86 3.01 -8.14
N GLN A 106 -9.39 3.18 -6.90
CA GLN A 106 -8.42 4.22 -6.55
C GLN A 106 -7.44 3.73 -5.48
N LEU A 107 -6.15 3.89 -5.76
CA LEU A 107 -5.06 3.74 -4.82
C LEU A 107 -4.21 5.01 -4.86
N ILE A 108 -3.94 5.61 -3.71
CA ILE A 108 -3.11 6.81 -3.60
C ILE A 108 -1.87 6.44 -2.80
N PHE A 109 -0.68 6.78 -3.30
CA PHE A 109 0.58 6.58 -2.58
C PHE A 109 1.28 7.92 -2.42
N ASN A 110 1.43 8.38 -1.19
CA ASN A 110 2.15 9.63 -0.91
C ASN A 110 3.64 9.33 -0.80
N LEU A 111 4.41 9.86 -1.74
CA LEU A 111 5.86 9.76 -1.74
C LEU A 111 6.46 10.73 -0.73
N GLN A 112 7.52 10.29 -0.07
CA GLN A 112 8.37 11.13 0.76
C GLN A 112 9.79 11.12 0.21
N TRP A 113 10.45 12.27 0.35
CA TRP A 113 11.75 12.53 -0.25
C TRP A 113 12.73 12.96 0.83
N ARG A 114 13.97 12.52 0.68
CA ARG A 114 15.09 13.03 1.47
C ARG A 114 16.29 13.27 0.58
N GLN A 115 17.13 14.21 0.98
CA GLN A 115 18.42 14.41 0.33
C GLN A 115 19.35 13.25 0.70
N CYS A 116 20.13 12.82 -0.29
CA CYS A 116 21.21 11.89 -0.08
C CYS A 116 22.30 12.52 0.79
N PRO A 117 22.95 11.74 1.67
CA PRO A 117 24.11 12.23 2.40
C PRO A 117 25.14 12.81 1.42
N GLN A 118 25.59 14.02 1.70
CA GLN A 118 26.79 14.55 1.06
C GLN A 118 27.96 13.82 1.68
N ASN A 119 28.59 12.94 0.92
CA ASN A 119 29.91 12.42 1.30
C ASN A 119 30.96 13.51 1.10
#